data_AF-A0A960ZI57-F1
#
_entry.id   AF-A0A960ZI57-F1
#
_cell.length_a   1.000
_cell.length_b   1.000
_cell.length_c   1.000
_cell.angle_alpha   90.00
_cell.angle_beta   90.00
_cell.angle_gamma   90.00
#
_symmetry.space_group_name_H-M   'P 1'
#
loop_
_entity.id
_entity.type
_entity.pdbx_description
1 polymer ?
#
loop_
_entity_poly.entity_id
_entity_poly.type
_entity_poly.pdbx_seq_one_letter_code
_entity_poly.pdbx_strand_id
1 'polypeptide(L)' 'AYRGRGLGTDVLARLEQKVASLGIAYIWTWTAGYDGYQFYLKQNYEIFAELENWYHSGHSRFGMRKALTKTG' A
#
# COMPACT_ATOMS: atom_id res chain seq x y z
N ALA A 1 -7.16 19.10 -3.75
CA ALA A 1 -7.18 19.94 -2.52
C ALA A 1 -6.34 19.38 -1.36
N TYR A 2 -6.33 18.07 -1.08
CA TYR A 2 -5.68 17.50 0.13
C TYR A 2 -4.43 16.63 -0.11
N ARG A 3 -3.97 16.48 -1.35
CA ARG A 3 -2.72 15.75 -1.68
C ARG A 3 -1.49 16.53 -1.18
N GLY A 4 -0.41 15.81 -0.89
CA GLY A 4 0.86 16.40 -0.45
C GLY A 4 0.89 16.90 1.00
N ARG A 5 -0.15 16.61 1.80
CA ARG A 5 -0.28 17.07 3.19
C ARG A 5 -0.06 15.98 4.25
N GLY A 6 0.52 14.84 3.88
CA GLY A 6 0.74 13.71 4.79
C GLY A 6 -0.51 12.90 5.17
N LEU A 7 -1.72 13.38 4.91
CA LEU A 7 -2.98 12.72 5.32
C LEU A 7 -3.08 11.24 4.92
N GLY A 8 -2.65 10.87 3.71
CA GLY A 8 -2.66 9.47 3.27
C GLY A 8 -1.73 8.60 4.11
N THR A 9 -0.55 9.13 4.46
CA THR A 9 0.41 8.47 5.35
C THR A 9 -0.17 8.31 6.75
N ASP A 10 -0.80 9.34 7.30
CA ASP A 10 -1.39 9.30 8.65
C ASP A 10 -2.53 8.29 8.76
N VAL A 11 -3.41 8.25 7.75
CA VAL A 11 -4.51 7.29 7.69
C VAL A 11 -3.95 5.87 7.58
N LEU A 12 -2.96 5.64 6.72
CA LEU A 12 -2.35 4.33 6.55
C LEU A 12 -1.65 3.87 7.84
N ALA A 13 -0.89 4.74 8.50
CA ALA A 13 -0.21 4.41 9.76
C ALA A 13 -1.19 4.04 10.87
N ARG A 14 -2.32 4.77 11.00
CA ARG A 14 -3.37 4.43 11.98
C ARG A 14 -4.05 3.10 11.66
N LEU A 15 -4.27 2.81 10.39
CA LEU A 15 -4.79 1.53 9.95
C LEU A 15 -3.81 0.41 10.32
N GLU A 16 -2.52 0.55 9.99
CA GLU A 16 -1.46 -0.41 10.31
C GLU A 16 -1.39 -0.71 11.80
N GLN A 17 -1.39 0.33 12.65
CA GLN A 17 -1.42 0.18 14.10
C GLN A 17 -2.66 -0.59 14.57
N LYS A 18 -3.84 -0.25 14.04
CA LYS A 18 -5.09 -0.91 14.43
C LYS A 18 -5.12 -2.38 14.03
N VAL A 19 -4.67 -2.73 12.83
CA VAL A 19 -4.66 -4.14 12.40
C VAL A 19 -3.58 -4.94 13.11
N ALA A 20 -2.41 -4.34 13.39
CA ALA A 20 -1.37 -4.97 14.20
C ALA A 20 -1.87 -5.28 15.62
N SER A 21 -2.64 -4.38 16.24
CA SER A 21 -3.24 -4.62 17.57
C SER A 21 -4.25 -5.77 17.59
N LEU A 22 -4.76 -6.17 16.41
CA LEU A 22 -5.65 -7.32 16.25
C LEU A 22 -4.89 -8.62 15.93
N GLY A 23 -3.55 -8.61 15.97
CA GLY A 23 -2.71 -9.76 15.65
C GLY A 23 -2.57 -10.05 14.16
N ILE A 24 -2.99 -9.12 13.29
CA ILE A 24 -2.81 -9.26 11.84
C ILE A 24 -1.33 -9.04 11.51
N ALA A 25 -0.73 -10.01 10.81
CA ALA A 25 0.70 -10.01 10.51
C ALA A 25 1.04 -9.44 9.11
N TYR A 26 0.07 -9.32 8.21
CA TYR A 26 0.31 -8.88 6.83
C TYR A 26 -0.82 -8.02 6.30
N ILE A 27 -0.48 -6.99 5.52
CA ILE A 27 -1.41 -6.22 4.71
C ILE A 27 -1.13 -6.50 3.24
N TRP A 28 -2.20 -6.70 2.47
CA TRP A 28 -2.18 -6.87 1.04
C TRP A 28 -3.13 -5.86 0.41
N THR A 29 -2.71 -5.22 -0.68
CA THR A 29 -3.57 -4.33 -1.44
C THR A 29 -3.21 -4.33 -2.92
N TRP A 30 -4.15 -3.88 -3.74
CA TRP A 30 -3.93 -3.66 -5.16
C TRP A 30 -3.99 -2.17 -5.45
N THR A 31 -3.08 -1.70 -6.28
CA THR A 31 -3.02 -0.29 -6.67
C THR A 31 -2.71 -0.17 -8.15
N ALA A 32 -3.15 0.92 -8.75
CA ALA A 32 -2.89 1.17 -10.16
C ALA A 32 -1.48 1.70 -10.39
N GLY A 33 -0.94 1.44 -11.59
CA GLY A 33 0.41 1.86 -11.98
C GLY A 33 0.61 3.37 -12.16
N TYR A 34 -0.47 4.15 -12.23
CA TYR A 34 -0.45 5.61 -12.38
C TYR A 34 -0.20 6.33 -11.04
N ASP A 35 0.97 6.09 -10.43
CA ASP A 35 1.50 6.68 -9.18
C ASP A 35 1.10 5.98 -7.87
N GLY A 36 0.01 5.22 -7.87
CA GLY A 36 -0.54 4.63 -6.65
C GLY A 36 0.45 3.71 -5.91
N TYR A 37 1.27 2.94 -6.65
CA TYR A 37 2.24 2.01 -6.07
C TYR A 37 3.42 2.71 -5.37
N GLN A 38 3.87 3.86 -5.89
CA GLN A 38 4.99 4.60 -5.31
C GLN A 38 4.67 5.12 -3.90
N PHE A 39 3.40 5.45 -3.63
CA PHE A 39 2.96 5.80 -2.28
C PHE A 39 3.20 4.65 -1.29
N TYR A 40 2.84 3.42 -1.66
CA TYR A 40 3.02 2.25 -0.80
C TYR A 40 4.50 1.85 -0.66
N LEU A 41 5.30 1.98 -1.72
CA LEU A 41 6.75 1.77 -1.65
C LEU A 41 7.42 2.66 -0.60
N LYS A 42 7.02 3.94 -0.51
CA LYS A 42 7.51 4.88 0.51
C LYS A 42 7.14 4.49 1.94
N GLN A 43 6.18 3.58 2.11
CA GLN A 43 5.70 3.08 3.41
C GLN A 43 6.17 1.64 3.68
N ASN A 44 7.21 1.18 2.99
CA ASN A 44 7.83 -0.14 3.12
C ASN A 44 6.90 -1.30 2.73
N TYR A 45 6.00 -1.08 1.78
CA TYR A 45 5.36 -2.18 1.07
C TYR A 45 6.27 -2.67 -0.05
N GLU A 46 6.19 -3.96 -0.32
CA GLU A 46 6.87 -4.64 -1.41
C GLU A 46 5.87 -4.93 -2.54
N ILE A 47 6.35 -4.92 -3.79
CA ILE A 47 5.57 -5.43 -4.92
C ILE A 47 5.69 -6.96 -4.88
N PHE A 48 4.55 -7.66 -4.76
CA PHE A 48 4.52 -9.13 -4.84
C PHE A 48 4.03 -9.64 -6.19
N ALA A 49 3.34 -8.79 -6.96
CA ALA A 49 2.81 -9.10 -8.27
C ALA A 49 2.66 -7.84 -9.11
N GLU A 50 2.83 -7.99 -10.42
CA GLU A 50 2.47 -7.00 -11.42
C GLU A 50 1.57 -7.67 -12.46
N LEU A 51 0.46 -7.00 -12.80
CA LEU A 51 -0.41 -7.36 -13.91
C LEU A 51 -0.18 -6.32 -15.00
N GLU A 52 0.66 -6.67 -15.96
CA GLU A 52 1.00 -5.81 -17.10
C GLU A 52 -0.21 -5.53 -17.98
N ASN A 53 -0.31 -4.31 -18.52
CA ASN A 53 -1.39 -3.87 -19.42
C ASN A 53 -2.80 -4.13 -18.87
N TRP A 54 -2.97 -4.14 -17.54
CA TRP A 54 -4.24 -4.45 -16.89
C TRP A 54 -5.34 -3.44 -17.23
N TYR A 55 -4.99 -2.16 -17.36
CA TYR A 55 -5.94 -1.11 -17.71
C TYR A 55 -5.93 -0.83 -19.21
N HIS A 56 -7.07 -0.43 -19.77
CA HIS A 56 -7.21 -0.05 -21.19
C HIS A 56 -6.20 1.01 -21.66
N SER A 57 -5.66 1.80 -20.72
CA SER A 57 -4.60 2.79 -20.98
C SER A 57 -3.19 2.18 -21.15
N GLY A 58 -3.03 0.85 -21.07
CA GLY A 58 -1.74 0.14 -21.11
C GLY A 58 -0.99 0.13 -19.78
N HIS A 59 -1.57 0.67 -18.71
CA HIS A 59 -0.91 0.73 -17.40
C HIS A 59 -1.08 -0.58 -16.62
N SER A 60 -0.05 -0.94 -15.86
CA SER A 60 -0.08 -2.11 -14.98
C SER A 60 -0.96 -1.91 -13.75
N ARG A 61 -1.32 -3.02 -13.10
CA ARG A 61 -1.85 -3.06 -11.73
C ARG A 61 -0.85 -3.78 -10.83
N PHE A 62 -0.50 -3.18 -9.71
CA PHE A 62 0.49 -3.72 -8.77
C PHE A 62 -0.18 -4.31 -7.54
N GLY A 63 0.24 -5.50 -7.18
CA GLY A 63 -0.03 -6.12 -5.90
C GLY A 63 1.04 -5.69 -4.90
N MET A 64 0.61 -5.04 -3.82
CA MET A 64 1.47 -4.56 -2.74
C MET A 64 1.27 -5.39 -1.47
N ARG A 65 2.36 -5.71 -0.77
CA ARG A 65 2.35 -6.43 0.51
C ARG A 65 3.24 -5.75 1.53
N LYS A 66 2.83 -5.75 2.81
CA LYS A 66 3.70 -5.38 3.93
C LYS A 66 3.53 -6.36 5.08
N ALA A 67 4.64 -6.82 5.63
CA ALA A 67 4.65 -7.51 6.92
C ALA A 67 4.54 -6.48 8.05
N LEU A 68 3.65 -6.72 9.00
CA LEU A 68 3.50 -5.92 10.20
C LEU A 68 4.37 -6.55 11.29
N THR A 69 5.41 -5.85 11.72
CA THR A 69 6.16 -6.25 12.91
C THR A 69 5.21 -6.22 14.11
N LYS A 70 5.23 -7.28 14.93
CA LYS A 70 4.64 -7.18 16.27
C LYS A 70 5.35 -6.02 16.97
N THR A 71 4.62 -4.96 17.30
CA THR A 71 5.00 -4.13 18.46
C THR A 71 5.00 -5.08 19.65
N GLY A 72 6.20 -5.43 20.10
CA GLY A 72 6.43 -6.20 21.32
C GLY A 72 5.96 -5.45 22.55
#